data_AF-A0A2E2Y009-F1
#
_entry.id   AF-A0A2E2Y009-F1
#
_cell.length_a   1.000
_cell.length_b   1.000
_cell.length_c   1.000
_cell.angle_alpha   90.00
_cell.angle_beta   90.00
_cell.angle_gamma   90.00
#
_symmetry.space_group_name_H-M   'P 1'
#
loop_
_entity.id
_entity.type
_entity.pdbx_description
1 polymer ?
#
loop_
_entity_poly.entity_id
_entity_poly.type
_entity_poly.pdbx_seq_one_letter_code
_entity_poly.pdbx_strand_id
1 'polypeptide(L)'
;MTKRTFKRFSREEGYRSGLEKKIADELKADGVDFRYEPKGWVTYNKPTSKYKPDFVLENGIVIEAKGQFLSSDRTKHKLIKEQHPDLDIRFVFSNSKTTIGSKSRTTYAMWCNRYEFEYADRSIPREWINEKPTTKRMKGLRVLDK
;
A
#
# COMPACT_ATOMS: atom_id res chain seq x y z
N MET A 1 -38.00 14.56 -27.06
CA MET A 1 -36.72 14.24 -26.38
C MET A 1 -35.97 13.22 -27.21
N THR A 2 -34.89 13.63 -27.89
CA THR A 2 -34.12 12.75 -28.77
C THR A 2 -33.29 11.79 -27.91
N LYS A 3 -33.67 10.51 -27.87
CA LYS A 3 -32.88 9.46 -27.19
C LYS A 3 -31.51 9.41 -27.87
N ARG A 4 -30.44 9.75 -27.15
CA ARG A 4 -29.06 9.55 -27.64
C ARG A 4 -28.83 8.05 -27.76
N THR A 5 -28.94 7.52 -28.97
CA THR A 5 -28.65 6.10 -29.25
C THR A 5 -27.16 5.87 -29.03
N PHE A 6 -26.81 5.07 -28.02
CA PHE A 6 -25.43 4.67 -27.82
C PHE A 6 -25.05 3.73 -28.97
N LYS A 7 -24.08 4.13 -29.81
CA LYS A 7 -23.52 3.28 -30.87
C LYS A 7 -23.13 1.93 -30.26
N ARG A 8 -23.77 0.84 -30.71
CA ARG A 8 -23.55 -0.54 -30.24
C ARG A 8 -22.07 -0.89 -30.43
N PHE A 9 -21.35 -1.05 -29.33
CA PHE A 9 -20.03 -1.68 -29.31
C PHE A 9 -20.16 -2.98 -28.52
N SER A 10 -20.74 -4.00 -29.15
CA SER A 10 -20.78 -5.35 -28.61
C SER A 10 -19.55 -6.11 -29.10
N ARG A 11 -18.51 -6.20 -28.28
CA ARG A 11 -17.59 -7.35 -28.36
C ARG A 11 -18.15 -8.38 -27.39
N GLU A 12 -18.98 -9.28 -27.91
CA GLU A 12 -19.79 -10.19 -27.09
C GLU A 12 -18.98 -11.29 -26.37
N GLU A 13 -17.67 -11.43 -26.63
CA GLU A 13 -16.82 -12.49 -26.06
C GLU A 13 -15.71 -11.99 -25.11
N GLY A 14 -15.87 -10.80 -24.51
CA GLY A 14 -14.81 -10.12 -23.75
C GLY A 14 -15.05 -9.87 -22.26
N TYR A 15 -16.15 -10.36 -21.68
CA TYR A 15 -16.46 -10.08 -20.27
C TYR A 15 -15.43 -10.72 -19.33
N ARG A 16 -14.94 -9.96 -18.34
CA ARG A 16 -13.84 -10.40 -17.45
C ARG A 16 -14.29 -11.33 -16.34
N SER A 17 -15.61 -11.45 -16.12
CA SER A 17 -16.18 -12.32 -15.11
C SER A 17 -17.57 -12.83 -15.48
N GLY A 18 -17.99 -13.94 -14.87
CA GLY A 18 -19.33 -14.49 -15.06
C GLY A 18 -20.44 -13.54 -14.59
N LEU A 19 -20.17 -12.73 -13.55
CA LEU A 19 -21.10 -11.70 -13.08
C LEU A 19 -21.31 -10.60 -14.13
N GLU A 20 -20.23 -10.09 -14.73
CA GLU A 20 -20.32 -9.09 -15.79
C GLU A 20 -21.13 -9.59 -16.99
N LYS A 21 -20.91 -10.85 -17.40
CA LYS A 21 -21.69 -11.47 -18.47
C LYS A 21 -23.17 -11.57 -18.11
N LYS A 22 -23.50 -12.03 -16.89
CA LYS A 22 -24.87 -12.13 -16.41
C LYS A 22 -25.60 -10.79 -16.47
N ILE A 23 -24.97 -9.72 -15.96
CA ILE A 23 -25.54 -8.36 -15.98
C ILE A 23 -25.76 -7.88 -17.42
N ALA A 24 -24.80 -8.15 -18.32
CA ALA A 24 -24.96 -7.79 -19.73
C ALA A 24 -26.14 -8.52 -20.39
N ASP A 25 -26.33 -9.80 -20.09
CA ASP A 25 -27.45 -10.60 -20.60
C ASP A 25 -28.80 -10.07 -20.07
N GLU A 26 -28.88 -9.69 -18.79
CA GLU A 26 -30.05 -9.04 -18.18
C GLU A 26 -30.39 -7.70 -18.87
N LEU A 27 -29.39 -6.82 -19.06
CA LEU A 27 -29.58 -5.54 -19.75
C LEU A 27 -30.05 -5.71 -21.21
N LYS A 28 -29.54 -6.74 -21.91
CA LYS A 28 -30.01 -7.08 -23.26
C LYS A 28 -31.47 -7.57 -23.25
N ALA A 29 -31.83 -8.42 -22.29
CA ALA A 29 -33.19 -8.94 -22.15
C ALA A 29 -34.20 -7.80 -21.86
N ASP A 30 -33.79 -6.81 -21.08
CA ASP A 30 -34.60 -5.62 -20.76
C ASP A 30 -34.59 -4.55 -21.88
N GLY A 31 -33.88 -4.80 -22.98
CA GLY A 31 -33.78 -3.85 -24.11
C GLY A 31 -33.03 -2.56 -23.77
N VAL A 32 -32.15 -2.58 -22.77
CA VAL A 32 -31.37 -1.43 -22.31
C VAL A 32 -30.04 -1.36 -23.06
N ASP A 33 -29.80 -0.24 -23.76
CA ASP A 33 -28.51 0.03 -24.41
C ASP A 33 -27.42 0.35 -23.38
N PHE A 34 -26.24 -0.28 -23.50
CA PHE A 34 -25.09 -0.02 -22.62
C PHE A 34 -23.75 -0.03 -23.37
N ARG A 35 -22.69 0.41 -22.69
CA ARG A 35 -21.29 0.31 -23.13
C ARG A 35 -20.49 -0.46 -22.09
N TYR A 36 -19.82 -1.52 -22.52
CA TYR A 36 -18.89 -2.27 -21.69
C TYR A 36 -17.46 -1.76 -21.92
N GLU A 37 -16.70 -1.53 -20.84
CA GLU A 37 -15.32 -0.98 -20.86
C GLU A 37 -15.11 0.16 -21.88
N PRO A 38 -15.84 1.28 -21.77
CA PRO A 38 -15.68 2.38 -22.70
C PRO A 38 -14.23 2.88 -22.70
N LYS A 39 -13.71 3.28 -23.87
CA LYS A 39 -12.31 3.74 -24.05
C LYS A 39 -11.90 4.95 -23.18
N GLY A 40 -12.87 5.68 -22.64
CA GLY A 40 -12.62 6.87 -21.83
C GLY A 40 -12.18 6.52 -20.41
N TRP A 41 -11.50 7.46 -19.76
CA TRP A 41 -11.04 7.34 -18.39
C TRP A 41 -11.66 8.45 -17.53
N VAL A 42 -11.83 8.18 -16.24
CA VAL A 42 -12.13 9.21 -15.24
C VAL A 42 -10.83 9.53 -14.51
N THR A 43 -10.36 10.76 -14.65
CA THR A 43 -9.23 11.26 -13.87
C THR A 43 -9.67 11.51 -12.44
N TYR A 44 -8.92 11.01 -11.46
CA TYR A 44 -9.16 11.28 -10.05
C TYR A 44 -7.84 11.47 -9.30
N ASN A 45 -7.86 12.31 -8.26
CA ASN A 45 -6.73 12.52 -7.37
C ASN A 45 -6.88 11.60 -6.16
N LYS A 46 -5.80 10.91 -5.76
CA LYS A 46 -5.75 10.22 -4.47
C LYS A 46 -5.39 11.21 -3.38
N PRO A 47 -6.05 11.18 -2.21
CA PRO A 47 -5.70 12.07 -1.11
C PRO A 47 -4.27 11.79 -0.63
N THR A 48 -3.59 12.85 -0.18
CA THR A 48 -2.33 12.73 0.55
C THR A 48 -2.56 11.85 1.77
N SER A 49 -1.83 10.72 1.83
CA SER A 49 -1.95 9.77 2.94
C SER A 49 -1.11 10.22 4.12
N LYS A 50 -1.64 10.06 5.34
CA LYS A 50 -0.90 10.33 6.58
C LYS A 50 -0.34 9.03 7.17
N TYR A 51 0.82 9.12 7.80
CA TYR A 51 1.46 8.03 8.52
C TYR A 51 1.48 8.36 10.01
N LYS A 52 1.03 7.42 10.83
CA LYS A 52 1.16 7.49 12.29
C LYS A 52 1.99 6.27 12.73
N PRO A 53 3.16 6.47 13.33
CA PRO A 53 3.96 5.37 13.83
C PRO A 53 3.35 4.77 15.10
N ASP A 54 3.72 3.52 15.42
CA ASP A 54 3.29 2.86 16.65
C ASP A 54 4.06 3.40 17.87
N PHE A 55 5.38 3.55 17.76
CA PHE A 55 6.23 4.09 18.83
C PHE A 55 7.32 5.01 18.30
N VAL A 56 7.76 5.94 19.15
CA VAL A 56 8.91 6.81 18.92
C VAL A 56 9.80 6.74 20.15
N LEU A 57 11.06 6.36 19.97
CA LEU A 57 12.06 6.32 21.03
C LEU A 57 12.68 7.72 21.22
N GLU A 58 13.15 8.02 22.43
CA GLU A 58 13.77 9.32 22.77
C GLU A 58 15.00 9.64 21.91
N ASN A 59 15.71 8.61 21.44
CA ASN A 59 16.88 8.76 20.58
C ASN A 59 16.52 9.03 19.10
N GLY A 60 15.23 9.13 18.79
CA GLY A 60 14.69 9.48 17.50
C GLY A 60 14.22 8.32 16.62
N ILE A 61 14.42 7.07 17.05
CA ILE A 61 14.04 5.89 16.25
C ILE A 61 12.53 5.73 16.28
N VAL A 62 11.93 5.55 15.11
CA VAL A 62 10.51 5.26 14.93
C VAL A 62 10.34 3.76 14.79
N ILE A 63 9.44 3.17 15.57
CA ILE A 63 9.15 1.73 15.54
C ILE A 63 7.75 1.50 15.00
N GLU A 64 7.63 0.61 14.03
CA GLU A 64 6.38 0.06 13.53
C GLU A 64 6.32 -1.45 13.86
N ALA A 65 5.34 -1.85 14.66
CA ALA A 65 5.11 -3.25 15.01
C ALA A 65 4.20 -3.92 13.97
N LYS A 66 4.60 -5.08 13.44
CA LYS A 66 3.84 -5.75 12.37
C LYS A 66 3.68 -7.25 12.59
N GLY A 67 2.42 -7.66 12.68
CA GLY A 67 2.01 -9.05 12.46
C GLY A 67 2.01 -9.37 10.97
N GLN A 68 1.06 -8.76 10.26
CA GLN A 68 0.93 -8.87 8.81
C GLN A 68 1.60 -7.68 8.10
N PHE A 69 2.37 -7.95 7.05
CA PHE A 69 3.05 -6.92 6.27
C PHE A 69 2.51 -6.87 4.83
N LEU A 70 1.44 -6.09 4.63
CA LEU A 70 0.69 -6.07 3.38
C LEU A 70 1.46 -5.37 2.25
N SER A 71 0.96 -5.51 1.01
CA SER A 71 1.50 -4.73 -0.12
C SER A 71 1.32 -3.23 0.07
N SER A 72 0.21 -2.80 0.67
CA SER A 72 -0.05 -1.40 1.00
C SER A 72 0.97 -0.86 2.01
N ASP A 73 1.28 -1.61 3.07
CA ASP A 73 2.29 -1.22 4.06
C ASP A 73 3.67 -1.03 3.43
N ARG A 74 4.07 -1.97 2.56
CA ARG A 74 5.37 -1.93 1.87
C ARG A 74 5.48 -0.72 0.96
N THR A 75 4.44 -0.45 0.16
CA THR A 75 4.38 0.74 -0.69
C THR A 75 4.41 2.03 0.14
N LYS A 76 3.62 2.08 1.23
CA LYS A 76 3.58 3.21 2.17
C LYS A 76 4.98 3.55 2.70
N HIS A 77 5.68 2.58 3.28
CA HIS A 77 6.98 2.85 3.91
C HIS A 77 8.09 3.17 2.92
N LYS A 78 8.05 2.62 1.69
CA LYS A 78 8.96 3.06 0.62
C LYS A 78 8.79 4.53 0.28
N LEU A 79 7.54 4.97 0.09
CA LEU A 79 7.25 6.37 -0.23
C LEU A 79 7.63 7.30 0.91
N ILE A 80 7.37 6.90 2.17
CA ILE A 80 7.79 7.69 3.34
C ILE A 80 9.32 7.82 3.36
N LYS A 81 10.07 6.73 3.16
CA LYS A 81 11.54 6.78 3.15
C LYS A 81 12.10 7.64 2.02
N GLU A 82 11.47 7.60 0.85
CA GLU A 82 11.85 8.45 -0.30
C GLU A 82 11.61 9.94 -0.01
N GLN A 83 10.46 10.27 0.60
CA GLN A 83 10.07 11.66 0.88
C GLN A 83 10.66 12.23 2.18
N HIS A 84 11.01 11.36 3.12
CA HIS A 84 11.51 11.67 4.45
C HIS A 84 12.73 10.80 4.81
N PRO A 85 13.86 10.93 4.10
CA PRO A 85 15.03 10.06 4.27
C PRO A 85 15.75 10.22 5.63
N ASP A 86 15.39 11.26 6.39
CA ASP A 86 15.90 11.52 7.75
C ASP A 86 15.07 10.81 8.84
N LEU A 87 13.88 10.29 8.50
CA LEU A 87 13.02 9.57 9.43
C LEU A 87 13.49 8.10 9.53
N ASP A 88 14.11 7.76 10.66
CA ASP A 88 14.64 6.41 10.94
C ASP A 88 13.51 5.48 11.41
N ILE A 89 12.85 4.82 10.46
CA ILE A 89 11.78 3.85 10.72
C ILE A 89 12.37 2.44 10.73
N ARG A 90 12.07 1.69 11.79
CA ARG A 90 12.45 0.29 11.95
C ARG A 90 11.23 -0.56 12.27
N PHE A 91 11.30 -1.84 11.92
CA PHE A 91 10.18 -2.77 12.10
C PHE A 91 10.43 -3.75 13.23
N VAL A 92 9.40 -4.03 14.03
CA VAL A 92 9.39 -5.19 14.93
C VAL A 92 8.31 -6.15 14.44
N PHE A 93 8.72 -7.26 13.85
CA PHE A 93 7.79 -8.25 13.31
C PHE A 93 7.41 -9.30 14.35
N SER A 94 6.22 -9.88 14.23
CA SER A 94 5.90 -11.13 14.94
C SER A 94 6.82 -12.29 14.49
N ASN A 95 7.10 -12.34 13.19
CA ASN A 95 8.03 -13.26 12.54
C ASN A 95 8.47 -12.72 11.17
N SER A 96 9.69 -12.22 11.07
CA SER A 96 10.31 -11.65 9.87
C SER A 96 10.55 -12.67 8.75
N LYS A 97 10.54 -13.98 9.06
CA LYS A 97 10.64 -15.07 8.08
C LYS A 97 9.33 -15.32 7.33
N THR A 98 8.24 -14.69 7.74
CA THR A 98 6.96 -14.76 7.03
C THR A 98 7.12 -14.23 5.61
N THR A 99 6.52 -14.91 4.63
CA THR A 99 6.57 -14.48 3.23
C THR A 99 5.58 -13.35 2.96
N ILE A 100 5.92 -12.45 2.03
CA ILE A 100 5.08 -11.30 1.64
C ILE A 100 3.73 -11.71 1.00
N GLY A 101 3.55 -12.98 0.72
CA GLY A 101 2.33 -13.58 0.18
C GLY A 101 2.52 -15.08 0.01
N SER A 102 1.41 -15.82 -0.06
CA SER A 102 1.40 -17.29 -0.08
C SER A 102 2.23 -17.93 -1.19
N LYS A 103 2.37 -17.26 -2.34
CA LYS A 103 3.14 -17.73 -3.49
C LYS A 103 4.57 -17.16 -3.57
N SER A 104 4.96 -16.26 -2.67
CA SER A 104 6.25 -15.59 -2.73
C SER A 104 7.31 -16.32 -1.91
N ARG A 105 8.54 -16.36 -2.42
CA ARG A 105 9.72 -16.76 -1.65
C ARG A 105 10.36 -15.60 -0.88
N THR A 106 9.92 -14.36 -1.14
CA THR A 106 10.44 -13.18 -0.45
C THR A 106 9.83 -13.09 0.94
N THR A 107 10.67 -13.07 1.97
CA THR A 107 10.26 -12.84 3.36
C THR A 107 10.18 -11.35 3.69
N TYR A 108 9.58 -11.01 4.83
CA TYR A 108 9.59 -9.64 5.33
C TYR A 108 11.02 -9.15 5.54
N ALA A 109 11.87 -9.98 6.14
CA ALA A 109 13.31 -9.74 6.28
C ALA A 109 14.01 -9.44 4.94
N MET A 110 13.76 -10.26 3.91
CA MET A 110 14.34 -10.03 2.58
C MET A 110 13.88 -8.70 1.96
N TRP A 111 12.63 -8.32 2.21
CA TRP A 111 12.11 -7.04 1.76
C TRP A 111 12.79 -5.87 2.51
N CYS A 112 12.91 -5.97 3.83
CA CYS A 112 13.60 -4.97 4.65
C CYS A 112 15.06 -4.80 4.22
N ASN A 113 15.80 -5.89 4.01
CA ASN A 113 17.18 -5.84 3.52
C ASN A 113 17.28 -5.16 2.14
N ARG A 114 16.36 -5.48 1.22
CA ARG A 114 16.34 -4.88 -0.12
C ARG A 114 16.14 -3.36 -0.11
N TYR A 115 15.34 -2.86 0.84
CA TYR A 115 15.00 -1.45 0.94
C TYR A 115 15.66 -0.75 2.14
N GLU A 116 16.67 -1.41 2.73
CA GLU A 116 17.51 -0.92 3.83
C GLU A 116 16.67 -0.41 5.02
N PHE A 117 15.68 -1.21 5.43
CA PHE A 117 15.00 -1.03 6.70
C PHE A 117 15.60 -1.98 7.73
N GLU A 118 15.96 -1.45 8.89
CA GLU A 118 16.28 -2.29 10.03
C GLU A 118 15.02 -2.96 10.57
N TYR A 119 15.17 -4.19 11.05
CA TYR A 119 14.07 -4.95 11.62
C TYR A 119 14.55 -5.87 12.74
N ALA A 120 13.62 -6.26 13.61
CA ALA A 120 13.79 -7.25 14.66
C ALA A 120 12.53 -8.12 14.77
N ASP A 121 12.63 -9.20 15.54
CA ASP A 121 11.50 -10.09 15.82
C ASP A 121 11.08 -9.98 17.29
N ARG A 122 9.76 -9.91 17.51
CA ARG A 122 9.02 -9.97 18.78
C ARG A 122 9.25 -8.82 19.78
N SER A 123 10.43 -8.21 19.80
CA SER A 123 10.77 -7.15 20.73
C SER A 123 11.74 -6.14 20.13
N ILE A 124 11.69 -4.90 20.62
CA ILE A 124 12.68 -3.87 20.30
C ILE A 124 14.03 -4.31 20.91
N PRO A 125 15.09 -4.45 20.12
CA PRO A 125 16.41 -4.82 20.62
C PRO A 125 17.00 -3.73 21.55
N ARG A 126 17.79 -4.15 22.54
CA ARG A 126 18.41 -3.21 23.50
C ARG A 126 19.40 -2.28 22.81
N GLU A 127 20.06 -2.74 21.77
CA GLU A 127 20.96 -1.95 20.94
C GLU A 127 20.25 -0.74 20.34
N TRP A 128 19.01 -0.88 19.84
CA TRP A 128 18.24 0.25 19.31
C TRP A 128 17.85 1.24 20.40
N ILE A 129 17.49 0.75 21.60
CA ILE A 129 17.14 1.61 22.74
C ILE A 129 18.36 2.42 23.19
N ASN A 130 19.54 1.80 23.21
CA ASN A 130 20.78 2.41 23.69
C ASN A 130 21.53 3.22 22.62
N GLU A 131 21.06 3.24 21.38
CA GLU A 131 21.65 4.06 20.33
C GLU A 131 21.60 5.55 20.69
N LYS A 132 22.71 6.24 20.48
CA LYS A 132 22.76 7.69 20.70
C LYS A 132 21.87 8.42 19.68
N PRO A 133 21.16 9.47 20.09
CA PRO A 133 20.45 10.33 19.15
C PRO A 133 21.42 10.96 18.14
N THR A 134 20.95 11.15 16.90
CA THR A 134 21.69 11.87 15.86
C THR A 134 20.91 13.09 15.41
N THR A 135 21.61 14.16 15.05
CA THR A 135 20.98 15.41 14.57
C THR A 135 20.05 15.16 13.38
N LYS A 136 20.44 14.25 12.46
CA LYS A 136 19.63 13.85 11.30
C LYS A 136 18.31 13.22 11.74
N ARG A 137 18.37 12.23 12.63
CA ARG A 137 17.18 11.52 13.12
C ARG A 137 16.23 12.44 13.88
N MET A 138 16.78 13.28 14.77
CA MET A 138 15.98 14.26 15.52
C MET A 138 15.33 15.30 14.61
N LYS A 139 16.02 15.72 13.54
CA LYS A 139 15.43 16.58 12.51
C LYS A 139 14.31 15.88 11.75
N GLY A 140 14.50 14.61 11.40
CA GLY A 140 13.51 13.78 10.71
C GLY A 140 12.21 13.64 11.50
N LEU A 141 12.30 13.46 12.82
CA LEU A 141 11.12 13.35 13.69
C LEU A 141 10.17 14.55 13.65
N ARG A 142 10.68 15.76 13.37
CA ARG A 142 9.86 16.99 13.35
C ARG A 142 8.72 16.97 12.33
N VAL A 143 8.74 16.02 11.39
CA VAL A 143 7.61 15.81 10.47
C VAL A 143 6.35 15.29 11.17
N LEU A 144 6.49 14.73 12.38
CA LEU A 144 5.40 14.21 13.19
C LEU A 144 4.73 15.28 14.08
N ASP A 145 5.32 16.47 14.20
CA ASP A 145 4.82 17.56 15.04
C ASP A 145 3.71 18.41 14.37
N LYS A 146 3.24 17.99 13.18
CA LYS A 146 2.28 18.72 12.34
C LYS A 146 0.92 18.03 12.27
#